data_AF-A0A6A2X303-F1
#
_entry.id   AF-A0A6A2X303-F1
#
_cell.length_a   1.000
_cell.length_b   1.000
_cell.length_c   1.000
_cell.angle_alpha   90.00
_cell.angle_beta   90.00
_cell.angle_gamma   90.00
#
_symmetry.space_group_name_H-M   'P 1'
#
loop_
_entity.id
_entity.type
_entity.pdbx_description
1 polymer ?
#
loop_
_entity_poly.entity_id
_entity_poly.type
_entity_poly.pdbx_seq_one_letter_code
_entity_poly.pdbx_strand_id
1 'polypeptide(L)'
;MTYLRKSPGGKAPRKQLATKAARKSAPATGGVKKPHRFRPETVALREIRKYQKSIELLIRKLPFQRLVREIAQDFKTDPRFQSSAVAALQEAAEAYLVGLFDGINLCAIHAKRVTIMPKDIQLARRTRDINHFIIFSPFLSSFSDICNFPDFVFLVDPIGTEQTTPSTSLAQFGRYVID
;
A
#
# COMPACT_ATOMS: atom_id res chain seq x y z
N MET A 1 -35.02 44.61 2.96
CA MET A 1 -35.43 43.21 3.27
C MET A 1 -34.25 42.47 3.87
N THR A 2 -34.14 42.44 5.18
CA THR A 2 -33.06 41.79 5.93
C THR A 2 -33.56 40.45 6.49
N TYR A 3 -32.90 39.35 6.11
CA TYR A 3 -33.23 38.02 6.61
C TYR A 3 -32.74 37.87 8.07
N LEU A 4 -33.66 37.61 9.00
CA LEU A 4 -33.35 37.37 10.40
C LEU A 4 -32.88 35.92 10.60
N ARG A 5 -31.62 35.76 11.02
CA ARG A 5 -30.97 34.49 11.34
C ARG A 5 -31.57 33.91 12.64
N LYS A 6 -32.22 32.73 12.56
CA LYS A 6 -32.75 32.02 13.73
C LYS A 6 -31.61 31.29 14.47
N SER A 7 -31.25 31.77 15.66
CA SER A 7 -30.26 31.13 16.55
C SER A 7 -30.80 29.81 17.14
N PRO A 8 -29.96 28.77 17.34
CA PRO A 8 -30.36 27.62 18.13
C PRO A 8 -30.31 28.00 19.62
N GLY A 9 -31.43 27.88 20.32
CA GLY A 9 -31.52 28.08 21.77
C GLY A 9 -30.66 27.06 22.51
N GLY A 10 -29.55 27.54 23.09
CA GLY A 10 -28.73 26.77 24.02
C GLY A 10 -29.46 26.57 25.34
N LYS A 11 -29.68 25.30 25.74
CA LYS A 11 -30.20 24.97 27.07
C LYS A 11 -29.08 25.07 28.11
N ALA A 12 -29.37 25.75 29.22
CA ALA A 12 -28.47 26.00 30.35
C ALA A 12 -28.01 24.72 31.08
N PRO A 13 -26.86 24.74 31.81
CA PRO A 13 -26.31 23.55 32.44
C PRO A 13 -26.96 23.30 33.80
N ARG A 14 -27.60 22.14 33.99
CA ARG A 14 -28.10 21.68 35.30
C ARG A 14 -27.20 20.57 35.84
N LYS A 15 -26.71 20.77 37.07
CA LYS A 15 -25.83 19.88 37.85
C LYS A 15 -26.47 18.50 38.11
N GLN A 16 -25.59 17.52 38.27
CA GLN A 16 -25.73 16.06 38.11
C GLN A 16 -26.72 15.35 39.05
N LEU A 17 -27.36 14.31 38.50
CA LEU A 17 -27.69 13.05 39.18
C LEU A 17 -27.42 11.93 38.17
N ALA A 18 -26.58 10.96 38.54
CA ALA A 18 -26.18 9.83 37.71
C ALA A 18 -27.42 9.00 37.34
N THR A 19 -27.91 9.18 36.12
CA THR A 19 -28.89 8.29 35.51
C THR A 19 -28.15 7.40 34.52
N LYS A 20 -28.10 6.12 34.88
CA LYS A 20 -27.71 4.98 34.06
C LYS A 20 -28.12 5.24 32.61
N ALA A 21 -27.16 5.28 31.68
CA ALA A 21 -27.41 5.60 30.28
C ALA A 21 -28.36 4.57 29.66
N ALA A 22 -29.66 4.86 29.69
CA ALA A 22 -30.64 4.25 28.85
C ALA A 22 -30.29 4.66 27.42
N ARG A 23 -29.53 3.80 26.72
CA ARG A 23 -29.41 3.86 25.27
C ARG A 23 -30.83 3.99 24.73
N LYS A 24 -31.10 5.00 23.91
CA LYS A 24 -32.37 5.19 23.21
C LYS A 24 -32.80 3.87 22.56
N SER A 25 -33.64 3.09 23.24
CA SER A 25 -34.41 2.03 22.63
C SER A 25 -35.55 2.71 21.88
N ALA A 26 -35.81 2.18 20.69
CA ALA A 26 -36.70 2.74 19.68
C ALA A 26 -38.12 3.05 20.20
N PRO A 27 -38.87 3.98 19.56
CA PRO A 27 -40.30 4.14 19.82
C PRO A 27 -41.02 2.80 19.63
N ALA A 28 -41.86 2.43 20.59
CA ALA A 28 -42.55 1.13 20.69
C ALA A 28 -43.65 0.87 19.64
N THR A 29 -43.80 1.73 18.63
CA THR A 29 -44.80 1.59 17.56
C THR A 29 -44.22 2.17 16.27
N GLY A 30 -43.80 1.29 15.36
CA GLY A 30 -43.28 1.64 14.04
C GLY A 30 -42.15 0.72 13.65
N GLY A 31 -42.38 -0.14 12.64
CA GLY A 31 -41.50 -1.23 12.24
C GLY A 31 -40.02 -0.87 12.22
N VAL A 32 -39.19 -1.81 12.70
CA VAL A 32 -37.73 -1.70 12.72
C VAL A 32 -37.25 -1.23 11.34
N LYS A 33 -36.70 -0.01 11.26
CA LYS A 33 -36.07 0.48 10.03
C LYS A 33 -35.00 -0.52 9.61
N LYS A 34 -35.14 -1.10 8.41
CA LYS A 34 -34.16 -2.02 7.85
C LYS A 34 -32.77 -1.37 7.92
N PRO A 35 -31.73 -2.09 8.36
CA PRO A 35 -30.38 -1.55 8.38
C PRO A 35 -30.00 -1.09 6.97
N HIS A 36 -29.46 0.13 6.87
CA HIS A 36 -29.06 0.69 5.59
C HIS A 36 -27.92 -0.15 5.00
N ARG A 37 -28.16 -0.75 3.83
CA ARG A 37 -27.14 -1.48 3.06
C ARG A 37 -26.68 -0.61 1.90
N PHE A 38 -25.37 -0.37 1.82
CA PHE A 38 -24.78 0.30 0.67
C PHE A 38 -24.98 -0.52 -0.60
N ARG A 39 -25.13 0.16 -1.74
CA ARG A 39 -25.15 -0.49 -3.05
C ARG A 39 -23.82 -1.22 -3.27
N PRO A 40 -23.82 -2.37 -3.96
CA PRO A 40 -22.58 -2.92 -4.51
C PRO A 40 -21.86 -1.81 -5.31
N GLU A 41 -20.52 -1.83 -5.37
CA GLU A 41 -19.62 -0.77 -5.89
C GLU A 41 -19.35 0.41 -4.94
N THR A 42 -20.31 0.85 -4.13
CA THR A 42 -20.13 2.04 -3.27
C THR A 42 -19.03 1.85 -2.22
N VAL A 43 -18.95 0.63 -1.67
CA VAL A 43 -17.93 0.29 -0.66
C VAL A 43 -16.56 0.12 -1.33
N ALA A 44 -16.50 -0.59 -2.46
CA ALA A 44 -15.26 -0.80 -3.21
C ALA A 44 -14.61 0.52 -3.67
N LEU A 45 -15.40 1.44 -4.24
CA LEU A 45 -14.88 2.76 -4.66
C LEU A 45 -14.39 3.61 -3.49
N ARG A 46 -15.02 3.46 -2.31
CA ARG A 46 -14.58 4.15 -1.09
C ARG A 46 -13.24 3.59 -0.60
N GLU A 47 -13.08 2.27 -0.62
CA GLU A 47 -11.84 1.59 -0.25
C GLU A 47 -10.70 1.96 -1.20
N ILE A 48 -10.93 1.95 -2.51
CA ILE A 48 -9.95 2.37 -3.52
C ILE A 48 -9.44 3.78 -3.22
N ARG A 49 -10.35 4.74 -3.02
CA ARG A 49 -9.97 6.13 -2.71
C ARG A 49 -9.25 6.27 -1.38
N LYS A 50 -9.62 5.45 -0.38
CA LYS A 50 -8.94 5.44 0.92
C LYS A 50 -7.49 4.97 0.74
N TYR A 51 -7.29 3.81 0.12
CA TYR A 51 -5.98 3.18 -0.02
C TYR A 51 -5.05 3.90 -1.01
N GLN A 52 -5.60 4.60 -2.00
CA GLN A 52 -4.80 5.48 -2.87
C GLN A 52 -4.31 6.75 -2.15
N LYS A 53 -4.97 7.18 -1.07
CA LYS A 53 -4.59 8.37 -0.31
C LYS A 53 -3.55 8.06 0.79
N SER A 54 -3.57 6.84 1.31
CA SER A 54 -2.65 6.37 2.35
C SER A 54 -1.49 5.58 1.77
N ILE A 55 -0.35 5.58 2.46
CA ILE A 55 0.81 4.73 2.17
C ILE A 55 0.97 3.60 3.20
N GLU A 56 -0.12 3.22 3.87
CA GLU A 56 -0.09 2.17 4.90
C GLU A 56 0.15 0.79 4.27
N LEU A 57 1.03 0.00 4.86
CA LEU A 57 1.23 -1.39 4.46
C LEU A 57 -0.04 -2.19 4.74
N LEU A 58 -0.54 -2.89 3.73
CA LEU A 58 -1.79 -3.64 3.77
C LEU A 58 -1.61 -5.07 4.26
N ILE A 59 -0.41 -5.64 4.09
CA ILE A 59 -0.09 -6.98 4.56
C ILE A 59 0.28 -6.90 6.05
N ARG A 60 -0.29 -7.80 6.87
CA ARG A 60 0.06 -7.88 8.29
C ARG A 60 1.54 -8.28 8.44
N LYS A 61 2.28 -7.55 9.27
CA LYS A 61 3.74 -7.73 9.46
C LYS A 61 4.14 -9.14 9.92
N LEU A 62 3.44 -9.72 10.91
CA LEU A 62 3.78 -11.02 11.48
C LEU A 62 3.68 -12.20 10.48
N PRO A 63 2.56 -12.39 9.73
CA PRO A 63 2.49 -13.45 8.73
C PRO A 63 3.47 -13.23 7.58
N PHE A 64 3.71 -11.99 7.15
CA PHE A 64 4.72 -11.69 6.12
C PHE A 64 6.12 -12.09 6.59
N GLN A 65 6.49 -11.73 7.83
CA GLN A 65 7.76 -12.13 8.42
C GLN A 65 7.93 -13.65 8.50
N ARG A 66 6.86 -14.39 8.83
CA ARG A 66 6.89 -15.87 8.85
C ARG A 66 7.15 -16.43 7.46
N LEU A 67 6.48 -15.90 6.44
CA LEU A 67 6.66 -16.29 5.04
C LEU A 67 8.09 -16.02 4.55
N VAL A 68 8.65 -14.84 4.87
CA VAL A 68 10.03 -14.52 4.49
C VAL A 68 11.02 -15.51 5.11
N ARG A 69 10.81 -15.90 6.37
CA ARG A 69 11.68 -16.87 7.05
C ARG A 69 11.51 -18.28 6.51
N GLU A 70 10.28 -18.67 6.17
CA GLU A 70 9.97 -19.96 5.53
C GLU A 70 10.73 -20.10 4.21
N ILE A 71 10.61 -19.12 3.31
CA ILE A 71 11.31 -19.12 2.03
C ILE A 71 12.84 -19.08 2.22
N ALA A 72 13.34 -18.30 3.17
CA ALA A 72 14.77 -18.18 3.41
C ALA A 72 15.41 -19.45 3.97
N GLN A 73 14.63 -20.25 4.70
CA GLN A 73 15.09 -21.52 5.27
C GLN A 73 15.49 -22.53 4.18
N ASP A 74 14.87 -22.46 3.00
CA ASP A 74 15.21 -23.32 1.85
C ASP A 74 16.61 -23.04 1.29
N PHE A 75 17.17 -21.85 1.55
CA PHE A 75 18.48 -21.43 1.05
C PHE A 75 19.58 -21.51 2.11
N LYS A 76 19.25 -21.25 3.38
CA LYS A 76 20.21 -21.24 4.49
C LYS A 76 19.56 -21.70 5.77
N THR A 77 20.26 -22.54 6.53
CA THR A 77 19.84 -22.94 7.88
C THR A 77 19.95 -21.77 8.85
N ASP A 78 18.85 -21.45 9.54
CA ASP A 78 18.74 -20.40 10.57
C ASP A 78 19.15 -18.98 10.09
N PRO A 79 18.38 -18.39 9.16
CA PRO A 79 18.66 -17.04 8.67
C PRO A 79 18.28 -15.97 9.70
N ARG A 80 19.27 -15.15 10.07
CA ARG A 80 19.06 -13.95 10.90
C ARG A 80 18.73 -12.76 9.99
N PHE A 81 17.60 -12.11 10.27
CA PHE A 81 17.15 -10.93 9.54
C PHE A 81 17.18 -9.69 10.43
N GLN A 82 17.67 -8.58 9.88
CA GLN A 82 17.44 -7.26 10.45
C GLN A 82 15.97 -6.87 10.31
N SER A 83 15.44 -6.12 11.27
CA SER A 83 14.04 -5.63 11.23
C SER A 83 13.77 -4.76 10.00
N SER A 84 14.71 -3.89 9.61
CA SER A 84 14.63 -3.05 8.41
C SER A 84 14.64 -3.87 7.12
N ALA A 85 15.40 -4.97 7.05
CA ALA A 85 15.44 -5.84 5.87
C ALA A 85 14.07 -6.48 5.59
N VAL A 86 13.39 -6.97 6.64
CA VAL A 86 12.03 -7.54 6.49
C VAL A 86 11.02 -6.46 6.10
N ALA A 87 11.16 -5.24 6.62
CA ALA A 87 10.32 -4.11 6.24
C ALA A 87 10.52 -3.72 4.76
N ALA A 88 11.77 -3.63 4.31
CA ALA A 88 12.10 -3.33 2.91
C ALA A 88 11.58 -4.40 1.94
N LEU A 89 11.67 -5.69 2.31
CA LEU A 89 11.08 -6.78 1.54
C LEU A 89 9.57 -6.66 1.45
N GLN A 90 8.91 -6.27 2.54
CA GLN A 90 7.46 -6.08 2.55
C GLN A 90 7.07 -4.90 1.65
N GLU A 91 7.79 -3.79 1.76
CA GLU A 91 7.58 -2.62 0.95
C GLU A 91 7.72 -2.94 -0.55
N ALA A 92 8.82 -3.59 -0.95
CA ALA A 92 9.04 -4.00 -2.32
C ALA A 92 7.96 -4.97 -2.83
N ALA A 93 7.54 -5.94 -2.01
CA ALA A 93 6.51 -6.91 -2.38
C ALA A 93 5.14 -6.24 -2.58
N GLU A 94 4.72 -5.34 -1.69
CA GLU A 94 3.44 -4.63 -1.83
C GLU A 94 3.46 -3.68 -3.04
N ALA A 95 4.56 -2.96 -3.27
CA ALA A 95 4.72 -2.10 -4.44
C ALA A 95 4.61 -2.91 -5.75
N TYR A 96 5.28 -4.07 -5.81
CA TYR A 96 5.19 -4.98 -6.94
C TYR A 96 3.75 -5.46 -7.19
N LEU A 97 3.05 -5.87 -6.13
CA LEU A 97 1.67 -6.34 -6.23
C LEU A 97 0.72 -5.23 -6.70
N VAL A 98 0.88 -3.99 -6.23
CA VAL A 98 0.06 -2.86 -6.68
C VAL A 98 0.25 -2.57 -8.17
N GLY A 99 1.50 -2.53 -8.65
CA GLY A 99 1.78 -2.37 -10.10
C GLY A 99 1.30 -3.55 -10.94
N LEU A 100 1.35 -4.77 -10.37
CA LEU A 100 0.74 -5.96 -10.94
C LEU A 100 -0.79 -5.83 -11.02
N PHE A 101 -1.46 -5.31 -10.01
CA PHE A 101 -2.92 -5.13 -10.07
C PHE A 101 -3.34 -4.06 -11.06
N ASP A 102 -2.55 -3.00 -11.24
CA ASP A 102 -2.88 -1.95 -12.21
C ASP A 102 -2.89 -2.49 -13.66
N GLY A 103 -1.83 -3.20 -14.06
CA GLY A 103 -1.82 -3.83 -15.38
C GLY A 103 -2.83 -4.98 -15.55
N ILE A 104 -3.20 -5.69 -14.47
CA ILE A 104 -4.29 -6.69 -14.52
C ILE A 104 -5.63 -5.99 -14.77
N ASN A 105 -5.86 -4.87 -14.09
CA ASN A 105 -7.08 -4.08 -14.23
C ASN A 105 -7.22 -3.53 -15.66
N LEU A 106 -6.13 -3.05 -16.27
CA LEU A 106 -6.12 -2.66 -17.68
C LEU A 106 -6.49 -3.83 -18.62
N CYS A 107 -5.99 -5.03 -18.36
CA CYS A 107 -6.36 -6.23 -19.14
C CYS A 107 -7.84 -6.59 -18.99
N ALA A 108 -8.41 -6.45 -17.79
CA ALA A 108 -9.84 -6.68 -17.55
C ALA A 108 -10.72 -5.66 -18.29
N ILE A 109 -10.35 -4.37 -18.24
CA ILE A 109 -11.06 -3.28 -18.94
C ILE A 109 -10.97 -3.47 -20.46
N HIS A 110 -9.80 -3.86 -20.98
CA HIS A 110 -9.62 -4.18 -22.40
C HIS A 110 -10.60 -5.26 -22.87
N ALA A 111 -10.90 -6.24 -22.02
CA ALA A 111 -11.89 -7.29 -22.26
C ALA A 111 -13.33 -6.90 -21.85
N LYS A 112 -13.63 -5.62 -21.65
CA LYS A 112 -14.94 -5.07 -21.26
C LYS A 112 -15.50 -5.65 -19.95
N ARG A 113 -14.62 -5.99 -18.99
CA ARG A 113 -14.98 -6.52 -17.66
C ARG A 113 -14.49 -5.58 -16.56
N VAL A 114 -15.20 -5.59 -15.43
CA VAL A 114 -14.82 -4.87 -14.20
C VAL A 114 -14.18 -5.82 -13.17
N THR A 115 -14.43 -7.12 -13.29
CA THR A 115 -13.86 -8.15 -12.40
C THR A 115 -12.58 -8.73 -13.01
N ILE A 116 -11.49 -8.66 -12.25
CA ILE A 116 -10.21 -9.28 -12.58
C ILE A 116 -10.29 -10.81 -12.50
N MET A 117 -9.61 -11.50 -13.40
CA MET A 117 -9.60 -12.97 -13.49
C MET A 117 -8.17 -13.52 -13.57
N PRO A 118 -7.94 -14.81 -13.27
CA PRO A 118 -6.60 -15.42 -13.36
C PRO A 118 -5.96 -15.30 -14.74
N LYS A 119 -6.75 -15.33 -15.82
CA LYS A 119 -6.27 -15.10 -17.20
C LYS A 119 -5.68 -13.70 -17.40
N ASP A 120 -6.19 -12.69 -16.69
CA ASP A 120 -5.69 -11.32 -16.75
C ASP A 120 -4.33 -11.22 -16.03
N ILE A 121 -4.13 -11.99 -14.96
CA ILE A 121 -2.82 -12.13 -14.28
C ILE A 121 -1.79 -12.74 -15.23
N GLN A 122 -2.15 -13.83 -15.89
CA GLN A 122 -1.24 -14.52 -16.81
C GLN A 122 -0.88 -13.63 -18.01
N LEU A 123 -1.86 -12.97 -18.61
CA LEU A 123 -1.64 -12.03 -19.70
C LEU A 123 -0.72 -10.89 -19.25
N ALA A 124 -1.07 -10.25 -18.14
CA ALA A 124 -0.31 -9.11 -17.67
C ALA A 124 1.11 -9.51 -17.23
N ARG A 125 1.34 -10.73 -16.73
CA ARG A 125 2.70 -11.23 -16.45
C ARG A 125 3.51 -11.47 -17.73
N ARG A 126 2.89 -11.94 -18.82
CA ARG A 126 3.54 -12.15 -20.12
C ARG A 126 3.93 -10.85 -20.82
N THR A 127 3.15 -9.77 -20.63
CA THR A 127 3.42 -8.47 -21.27
C THR A 127 4.39 -7.59 -20.46
N ARG A 128 4.67 -7.95 -19.20
CA ARG A 128 5.31 -7.04 -18.21
C ARG A 128 6.82 -6.87 -18.31
N ASP A 129 7.49 -7.45 -19.30
CA ASP A 129 8.92 -7.19 -19.53
C ASP A 129 9.21 -5.72 -19.93
N ILE A 130 8.19 -4.89 -20.19
CA ILE A 130 8.36 -3.53 -20.76
C ILE A 130 8.02 -2.40 -19.75
N ASN A 131 7.40 -2.66 -18.60
CA ASN A 131 7.07 -1.62 -17.61
C ASN A 131 7.98 -1.74 -16.38
N HIS A 132 9.28 -1.78 -16.63
CA HIS A 132 10.30 -1.62 -15.59
C HIS A 132 10.17 -0.21 -15.01
N PHE A 133 9.96 -0.12 -13.70
CA PHE A 133 10.37 1.02 -12.86
C PHE A 133 9.64 2.37 -12.92
N ILE A 134 8.80 2.68 -13.91
CA ILE A 134 8.20 4.03 -14.02
C ILE A 134 6.76 4.07 -13.48
N ILE A 135 6.61 3.93 -12.16
CA ILE A 135 5.63 4.72 -11.38
C ILE A 135 6.34 5.11 -10.07
N PHE A 136 7.12 6.19 -10.13
CA PHE A 136 7.69 6.84 -8.96
C PHE A 136 6.70 7.87 -8.38
N SER A 137 6.93 8.20 -7.11
CA SER A 137 6.29 9.23 -6.27
C SER A 137 5.01 8.74 -5.55
N PRO A 138 5.10 8.17 -4.33
CA PRO A 138 5.86 8.66 -3.17
C PRO A 138 6.66 7.58 -2.39
N PHE A 139 6.81 6.37 -2.93
CA PHE A 139 7.33 5.22 -2.16
C PHE A 139 8.82 5.32 -1.79
N LEU A 140 9.59 6.04 -2.58
CA LEU A 140 11.05 6.13 -2.45
C LEU A 140 11.55 7.32 -1.62
N SER A 141 10.67 8.26 -1.22
CA SER A 141 11.07 9.31 -0.27
C SER A 141 11.25 8.78 1.16
N SER A 142 10.62 7.65 1.51
CA SER A 142 10.85 6.97 2.79
C SER A 142 11.92 5.88 2.71
N PHE A 143 12.27 5.42 1.51
CA PHE A 143 13.36 4.47 1.32
C PHE A 143 14.73 5.11 1.63
N SER A 144 14.90 6.41 1.33
CA SER A 144 16.07 7.19 1.76
C SER A 144 16.16 7.37 3.28
N ASP A 145 15.03 7.40 3.98
CA ASP A 145 15.02 7.54 5.45
C ASP A 145 15.29 6.20 6.17
N ILE A 146 14.94 5.07 5.55
CA ILE A 146 15.17 3.71 6.08
C ILE A 146 16.59 3.22 5.74
N CYS A 147 17.10 3.59 4.57
CA CYS A 147 18.45 3.27 4.10
C CYS A 147 19.32 4.53 4.19
N ASN A 148 19.79 4.87 5.39
CA ASN A 148 20.90 5.80 5.56
C ASN A 148 22.20 5.12 5.06
N PHE A 149 22.27 4.92 3.74
CA PHE A 149 23.47 4.55 3.00
C PHE A 149 24.04 5.85 2.42
N PRO A 150 25.18 6.37 2.92
CA PRO A 150 25.95 7.28 2.09
C PRO A 150 26.43 6.46 0.87
N ASP A 151 26.27 7.05 -0.32
CA ASP A 151 26.86 6.61 -1.59
C ASP A 151 26.13 5.55 -2.44
N PHE A 152 24.83 5.72 -2.67
CA PHE A 152 24.19 5.17 -3.89
C PHE A 152 23.45 6.25 -4.67
N VAL A 153 24.23 7.08 -5.38
CA VAL A 153 23.70 7.92 -6.46
C VAL A 153 23.35 7.00 -7.62
N PHE A 154 22.06 6.63 -7.77
CA PHE A 154 21.57 6.14 -9.05
C PHE A 154 21.52 7.33 -10.01
N LEU A 155 22.65 7.62 -10.65
CA LEU A 155 22.68 8.41 -11.87
C LEU A 155 22.15 7.50 -12.99
N VAL A 156 20.85 7.58 -13.25
CA VAL A 156 20.28 7.06 -14.49
C VAL A 156 20.04 8.27 -15.38
N ASP A 157 21.04 8.58 -16.21
CA ASP A 157 20.89 9.53 -17.29
C ASP A 157 19.87 8.96 -18.30
N PRO A 158 18.86 9.75 -18.71
CA PRO A 158 17.99 9.38 -19.81
C PRO A 158 18.74 9.65 -21.13
N ILE A 159 18.52 8.77 -22.10
CA ILE A 159 18.99 8.80 -23.50
C ILE A 159 20.17 7.83 -23.71
N GLY A 160 19.83 6.71 -24.35
CA GLY A 160 20.78 5.72 -24.80
C GLY A 160 21.73 6.27 -25.86
N THR A 161 23.02 6.19 -25.57
CA THR A 161 24.09 6.03 -26.56
C THR A 161 25.18 5.18 -25.92
N GLU A 162 25.44 4.01 -26.49
CA GLU A 162 26.66 3.23 -26.21
C GLU A 162 27.89 4.11 -26.45
N GLN A 163 28.76 4.22 -25.45
CA GLN A 163 30.19 4.41 -25.68
C GLN A 163 31.00 3.54 -24.73
N THR A 164 31.61 2.50 -25.32
CA THR A 164 32.75 1.77 -24.79
C THR A 164 33.97 2.68 -24.68
N THR A 165 34.83 2.41 -23.68
CA THR A 165 36.33 2.44 -23.66
C THR A 165 36.86 2.97 -22.29
N PRO A 166 38.15 2.77 -21.94
CA PRO A 166 38.55 1.66 -21.07
C PRO A 166 39.34 2.12 -19.84
N SER A 167 39.69 1.15 -18.98
CA SER A 167 40.76 1.20 -17.97
C SER A 167 40.63 2.21 -16.83
N THR A 168 40.35 1.72 -15.63
CA THR A 168 41.30 1.80 -14.50
C THR A 168 40.98 0.69 -13.50
N SER A 169 42.01 -0.03 -13.13
CA SER A 169 42.09 -1.20 -12.25
C SER A 169 41.17 -1.21 -11.02
N LEU A 170 40.34 -2.25 -10.90
CA LEU A 170 39.68 -2.67 -9.64
C LEU A 170 39.87 -4.18 -9.40
N ALA A 171 41.12 -4.64 -9.50
CA ALA A 171 41.55 -5.87 -8.84
C ALA A 171 41.85 -5.59 -7.36
N GLN A 172 40.86 -5.09 -6.59
CA GLN A 172 41.03 -4.89 -5.14
C GLN A 172 39.74 -4.62 -4.35
N PHE A 173 38.62 -5.24 -4.73
CA PHE A 173 37.45 -5.34 -3.85
C PHE A 173 36.97 -6.79 -3.69
N GLY A 174 37.95 -7.69 -3.60
CA GLY A 174 37.77 -9.11 -3.29
C GLY A 174 38.65 -9.51 -2.11
N ARG A 175 38.37 -8.94 -0.93
CA ARG A 175 38.80 -9.38 0.42
C ARG A 175 38.19 -8.42 1.43
N TYR A 176 37.74 -8.95 2.57
CA TYR A 176 36.80 -8.36 3.55
C TYR A 176 35.35 -8.50 3.05
N VAL A 177 34.56 -9.51 3.44
CA VAL A 177 34.23 -9.92 4.82
C VAL A 177 33.80 -11.39 4.82
N ILE A 178 34.67 -12.32 5.30
CA ILE A 178 34.40 -13.46 6.20
C ILE A 178 35.78 -13.91 6.71
N ASP A 179 36.12 -13.49 7.93
CA ASP A 179 36.80 -14.26 8.98
C ASP A 179 36.28 -13.70 10.31
#